data_AF-A0AAW1L1D8-F1
#
_entry.id   AF-A0AAW1L1D8-F1
#
_cell.length_a   1.000
_cell.length_b   1.000
_cell.length_c   1.000
_cell.angle_alpha   90.00
_cell.angle_beta   90.00
_cell.angle_gamma   90.00
#
_symmetry.space_group_name_H-M   'P 1'
#
loop_
_entity.id
_entity.type
_entity.pdbx_description
1 polymer ?
#
loop_
_entity_poly.entity_id
_entity_poly.type
_entity_poly.pdbx_seq_one_letter_code
_entity_poly.pdbx_strand_id
1 'polypeptide(L)'
;MDSLRLRVMQFPCFLEGKNRSKYRKSMKLNVGPHEERVSNIQAIDGTTELNFLSFEASKIRMMRSMYIDGGDSLQVLDFAVFPKLECDLPIFCANFYSNPSMSIIVLDLNPLHNVITDTNYKEKYYRHLMPLGLKYAELLPWGGKLTSESLRFFSPIVIWTRFAPSQQKHDILFEAFKDYFKAWLDLMEEAVEETDDARIMLNMEAQHRYLTWRAEKDPGHRMLKNLIGEAGAKEVLKSFLFNGVDELGSKKFLDYFPEYELGDGTVNEKRSVLGKSFDKRPWDSTGQFIASSHH
;
A
#
# COMPACT_ATOMS: atom_id res chain seq x y z
N MET A 1 6.29 -6.10 31.30
CA MET A 1 5.77 -6.70 30.06
C MET A 1 6.19 -5.77 28.96
N ASP A 2 6.99 -6.23 28.00
CA ASP A 2 7.36 -5.38 26.87
C ASP A 2 6.11 -5.06 26.05
N SER A 3 5.93 -3.78 25.73
CA SER A 3 4.84 -3.28 24.89
C SER A 3 4.82 -4.05 23.56
N LEU A 4 3.64 -4.49 23.14
CA LEU A 4 3.43 -5.38 21.98
C LEU A 4 3.50 -4.59 20.66
N ARG A 5 4.59 -3.84 20.48
CA ARG A 5 4.82 -2.97 19.33
C ARG A 5 5.05 -3.78 18.07
N LEU A 6 4.62 -3.23 16.94
CA LEU A 6 4.93 -3.80 15.63
C LEU A 6 6.43 -3.65 15.37
N ARG A 7 7.19 -4.75 15.26
CA ARG A 7 8.64 -4.67 15.00
C ARG A 7 8.97 -3.97 13.68
N VAL A 8 8.07 -4.04 12.71
CA VAL A 8 8.21 -3.34 11.42
C VAL A 8 8.32 -1.82 11.57
N MET A 9 7.87 -1.24 12.69
CA MET A 9 7.99 0.20 12.94
C MET A 9 9.44 0.67 13.04
N GLN A 10 10.38 -0.25 13.29
CA GLN A 10 11.80 0.06 13.26
C GLN A 10 12.38 0.08 11.84
N PHE A 11 11.65 -0.43 10.84
CA PHE A 11 12.10 -0.49 9.43
C PHE A 11 12.42 0.87 8.82
N PRO A 12 11.60 1.92 9.00
CA PRO A 12 11.96 3.25 8.54
C PRO A 12 13.22 3.79 9.23
N CYS A 13 13.40 3.56 10.55
CA CYS A 13 14.65 3.90 11.24
C CYS A 13 15.87 3.13 10.69
N PHE A 14 15.69 1.90 10.21
CA PHE A 14 16.75 1.16 9.49
C PHE A 14 17.13 1.80 8.14
N LEU A 15 16.29 2.67 7.55
CA LEU A 15 16.63 3.44 6.34
C LEU A 15 17.41 4.72 6.65
N GLU A 16 17.33 5.23 7.88
CA GLU A 16 17.94 6.51 8.32
C GLU A 16 19.22 6.35 9.17
N GLY A 17 19.39 5.22 9.87
CA GLY A 17 20.44 5.07 10.89
C GLY A 17 21.90 5.18 10.40
N LYS A 18 22.82 5.53 11.34
CA LYS A 18 24.28 5.63 11.14
C LYS A 18 24.95 4.37 10.56
N ASN A 19 24.31 3.21 10.69
CA ASN A 19 24.64 2.00 9.95
C ASN A 19 23.86 1.98 8.63
N ARG A 20 24.40 2.68 7.63
CA ARG A 20 23.95 2.68 6.22
C ARG A 20 23.44 1.29 5.82
N SER A 21 22.12 1.08 5.83
CA SER A 21 21.58 -0.26 5.63
C SER A 21 21.96 -0.80 4.25
N LYS A 22 22.05 -2.14 4.15
CA LYS A 22 22.30 -2.84 2.89
C LYS A 22 21.36 -2.34 1.78
N TYR A 23 20.10 -2.09 2.13
CA TYR A 23 19.04 -1.59 1.26
C TYR A 23 19.30 -0.19 0.70
N ARG A 24 19.73 0.76 1.54
CA ARG A 24 20.02 2.13 1.09
C ARG A 24 21.22 2.18 0.14
N LYS A 25 22.25 1.37 0.41
CA LYS A 25 23.42 1.26 -0.48
C LYS A 25 23.09 0.59 -1.81
N SER A 26 22.28 -0.48 -1.81
CA SER A 26 21.90 -1.16 -3.05
C SER A 26 20.98 -0.30 -3.92
N MET A 27 20.07 0.46 -3.33
CA MET A 27 19.13 1.32 -4.07
C MET A 27 19.65 2.72 -4.38
N LYS A 28 20.76 3.16 -3.79
CA LYS A 28 21.28 4.54 -3.88
C LYS A 28 20.18 5.59 -3.59
N LEU A 29 19.50 5.43 -2.45
CA LEU A 29 18.37 6.30 -2.08
C LEU A 29 18.84 7.73 -1.83
N ASN A 30 18.20 8.67 -2.52
CA ASN A 30 18.29 10.10 -2.26
C ASN A 30 17.13 10.53 -1.37
N VAL A 31 17.39 11.54 -0.54
CA VAL A 31 16.34 12.22 0.21
C VAL A 31 15.35 12.82 -0.79
N GLY A 32 14.07 12.51 -0.65
CA GLY A 32 13.03 13.05 -1.52
C GLY A 32 12.78 14.53 -1.24
N PRO A 33 12.28 15.32 -2.21
CA PRO A 33 12.00 16.76 -2.05
C PRO A 33 10.95 17.08 -0.97
N HIS A 34 10.25 16.06 -0.44
CA HIS A 34 9.21 16.21 0.57
C HIS A 34 9.71 16.13 2.01
N GLU A 35 10.95 15.67 2.27
CA GLU A 35 11.53 15.69 3.63
C GLU A 35 11.63 17.12 4.18
N GLU A 36 11.74 18.15 3.32
CA GLU A 36 11.77 19.55 3.77
C GLU A 36 10.40 20.11 4.22
N ARG A 37 9.28 19.42 3.92
CA ARG A 37 7.93 19.93 4.24
C ARG A 37 7.22 19.20 5.38
N VAL A 38 7.48 17.92 5.62
CA VAL A 38 6.83 17.17 6.71
C VAL A 38 7.76 16.09 7.29
N SER A 39 8.38 16.37 8.43
CA SER A 39 9.15 15.38 9.21
C SER A 39 8.30 14.72 10.30
N ASN A 40 7.46 15.52 10.98
CA ASN A 40 6.52 15.06 12.00
C ASN A 40 5.30 15.97 12.11
N ILE A 41 4.18 15.40 12.56
CA ILE A 41 2.95 16.13 12.91
C ILE A 41 2.48 15.60 14.26
N GLN A 42 2.29 16.50 15.23
CA GLN A 42 1.65 16.16 16.49
C GLN A 42 0.13 16.11 16.29
N ALA A 43 -0.51 15.04 16.80
CA ALA A 43 -1.95 14.93 16.79
C ALA A 43 -2.62 15.96 17.69
N ILE A 44 -3.91 16.22 17.46
CA ILE A 44 -4.74 17.16 18.22
C ILE A 44 -4.80 16.79 19.71
N ASP A 45 -4.65 15.51 20.06
CA ASP A 45 -4.62 15.04 21.44
C ASP A 45 -3.32 15.40 22.19
N GLY A 46 -2.29 15.88 21.48
CA GLY A 46 -0.97 16.23 22.03
C GLY A 46 -0.10 15.05 22.46
N THR A 47 -0.58 13.81 22.33
CA THR A 47 0.07 12.59 22.82
C THR A 47 0.49 11.63 21.72
N THR A 48 -0.13 11.72 20.54
CA THR A 48 0.18 10.89 19.39
C THR A 48 1.04 11.68 18.39
N GLU A 49 2.12 11.07 17.89
CA GLU A 49 2.97 11.66 16.86
C GLU A 49 2.88 10.85 15.56
N LEU A 50 2.73 11.58 14.44
CA LEU A 50 2.78 11.04 13.10
C LEU A 50 4.15 11.41 12.51
N ASN A 51 4.92 10.41 12.12
CA ASN A 51 6.26 10.54 11.55
C ASN A 51 6.24 10.18 10.07
N PHE A 52 6.98 10.92 9.27
CA PHE A 52 6.94 10.82 7.80
C PHE A 52 8.36 10.77 7.24
N LEU A 53 8.60 9.86 6.31
CA LEU A 53 9.88 9.76 5.57
C LEU A 53 9.62 9.53 4.10
N SER A 54 10.45 10.12 3.24
CA SER A 54 10.36 9.95 1.79
C SER A 54 11.72 9.94 1.12
N PHE A 55 11.89 8.99 0.20
CA PHE A 55 13.10 8.82 -0.59
C PHE A 55 12.76 8.63 -2.06
N GLU A 56 13.73 8.88 -2.92
CA GLU A 56 13.67 8.56 -4.34
C GLU A 56 14.92 7.77 -4.77
N ALA A 57 14.85 7.12 -5.93
CA ALA A 57 15.97 6.40 -6.51
C ALA A 57 15.86 6.33 -8.04
N SER A 58 16.82 5.68 -8.70
CA SER A 58 16.85 5.61 -10.17
C SER A 58 15.56 5.06 -10.78
N LYS A 59 14.99 3.98 -10.23
CA LYS A 59 13.74 3.34 -10.66
C LYS A 59 12.52 3.62 -9.76
N ILE A 60 12.72 4.45 -8.72
CA ILE A 60 11.70 4.74 -7.69
C ILE A 60 11.32 6.21 -7.80
N ARG A 61 10.06 6.48 -8.14
CA ARG A 61 9.52 7.84 -8.12
C ARG A 61 9.38 8.33 -6.67
N MET A 62 8.86 7.49 -5.78
CA MET A 62 8.76 7.81 -4.37
C MET A 62 8.66 6.53 -3.53
N MET A 63 9.56 6.37 -2.57
CA MET A 63 9.42 5.44 -1.46
C MET A 63 9.07 6.24 -0.22
N ARG A 64 7.94 5.95 0.42
CA ARG A 64 7.48 6.73 1.57
C ARG A 64 7.01 5.86 2.70
N SER A 65 7.10 6.40 3.92
CA SER A 65 6.52 5.79 5.11
C SER A 65 5.83 6.85 5.95
N MET A 66 4.64 6.50 6.45
CA MET A 66 4.00 7.18 7.58
C MET A 66 3.95 6.18 8.74
N TYR A 67 4.40 6.63 9.91
CA TYR A 67 4.39 5.87 11.15
C TYR A 67 3.63 6.65 12.23
N ILE A 68 2.73 5.96 12.94
CA ILE A 68 1.99 6.52 14.08
C ILE A 68 2.25 5.65 15.31
N ASP A 69 2.86 6.23 16.35
CA ASP A 69 3.05 5.62 17.67
C ASP A 69 2.09 6.26 18.67
N GLY A 70 0.93 5.63 18.91
CA GLY A 70 0.02 5.98 20.00
C GLY A 70 0.32 5.20 21.28
N GLY A 71 1.53 4.67 21.45
CA GLY A 71 1.89 3.74 22.50
C GLY A 71 1.10 2.44 22.40
N ASP A 72 0.59 1.94 23.53
CA ASP A 72 -0.18 0.69 23.54
C ASP A 72 -1.56 0.83 22.89
N SER A 73 -2.05 2.05 22.64
CA SER A 73 -3.39 2.28 22.10
C SER A 73 -3.51 2.09 20.60
N LEU A 74 -2.46 2.45 19.85
CA LEU A 74 -2.50 2.50 18.39
C LEU A 74 -1.09 2.40 17.81
N GLN A 75 -0.94 1.56 16.80
CA GLN A 75 0.27 1.42 15.99
C GLN A 75 -0.15 1.40 14.52
N VAL A 76 0.37 2.31 13.71
CA VAL A 76 0.08 2.35 12.26
C VAL A 76 1.35 2.48 11.43
N LEU A 77 1.50 1.60 10.45
CA LEU A 77 2.47 1.72 9.36
C LEU A 77 1.72 1.87 8.05
N ASP A 78 2.05 2.91 7.28
CA ASP A 78 1.70 2.99 5.87
C ASP A 78 2.96 3.25 5.05
N PHE A 79 3.47 2.19 4.44
CA PHE A 79 4.70 2.18 3.66
C PHE A 79 4.38 1.79 2.22
N ALA A 80 4.85 2.60 1.28
CA ALA A 80 4.64 2.36 -0.15
C ALA A 80 5.88 2.69 -0.98
N VAL A 81 6.04 1.97 -2.10
CA VAL A 81 7.04 2.30 -3.11
C VAL A 81 6.36 2.45 -4.47
N PHE A 82 6.36 3.67 -4.98
CA PHE A 82 5.87 4.03 -6.30
C PHE A 82 7.03 4.01 -7.30
N PRO A 83 6.98 3.15 -8.33
CA PRO A 83 8.01 3.12 -9.36
C PRO A 83 7.93 4.35 -10.26
N LYS A 84 9.04 4.64 -10.95
CA LYS A 84 9.03 5.59 -12.07
C LYS A 84 8.18 5.05 -13.22
N LEU A 85 7.74 5.94 -14.11
CA LEU A 85 6.75 5.64 -15.15
C LEU A 85 7.30 4.73 -16.25
N GLU A 86 8.62 4.77 -16.43
CA GLU A 86 9.41 3.91 -17.30
C GLU A 86 9.53 2.48 -16.72
N CYS A 87 9.26 2.28 -15.43
CA CYS A 87 9.31 0.98 -14.79
C CYS A 87 7.87 0.51 -14.47
N ASP A 88 7.35 -0.48 -15.21
CA ASP A 88 6.00 -1.04 -14.98
C ASP A 88 5.92 -1.97 -13.74
N LEU A 89 6.79 -1.75 -12.75
CA LEU A 89 6.85 -2.54 -11.53
C LEU A 89 5.53 -2.50 -10.74
N PRO A 90 5.20 -3.56 -10.00
CA PRO A 90 4.16 -3.48 -8.97
C PRO A 90 4.45 -2.39 -7.93
N ILE A 91 3.42 -1.80 -7.37
CA ILE A 91 3.51 -0.87 -6.24
C ILE A 91 3.67 -1.70 -4.96
N PHE A 92 4.80 -1.58 -4.26
CA PHE A 92 4.93 -2.19 -2.95
C PHE A 92 4.00 -1.47 -1.96
N CYS A 93 3.23 -2.22 -1.18
CA CYS A 93 2.21 -1.67 -0.30
C CYS A 93 2.18 -2.43 1.03
N ALA A 94 2.38 -1.73 2.15
CA ALA A 94 2.25 -2.24 3.50
C ALA A 94 1.42 -1.27 4.36
N ASN A 95 0.16 -1.60 4.60
CA ASN A 95 -0.78 -0.85 5.43
C ASN A 95 -1.16 -1.68 6.66
N PHE A 96 -0.49 -1.42 7.78
CA PHE A 96 -0.67 -2.16 9.02
C PHE A 96 -1.33 -1.24 10.03
N TYR A 97 -2.47 -1.67 10.54
CA TYR A 97 -3.14 -1.05 11.68
C TYR A 97 -3.15 -2.06 12.83
N SER A 98 -2.77 -1.63 14.03
CA SER A 98 -2.92 -2.46 15.23
C SER A 98 -3.32 -1.62 16.42
N ASN A 99 -4.25 -2.15 17.21
CA ASN A 99 -4.60 -1.66 18.55
C ASN A 99 -4.60 -2.88 19.51
N PRO A 100 -4.86 -2.73 20.82
CA PRO A 100 -4.84 -3.85 21.77
C PRO A 100 -5.75 -5.04 21.41
N SER A 101 -6.82 -4.80 20.67
CA SER A 101 -7.85 -5.80 20.37
C SER A 101 -7.65 -6.50 19.02
N MET A 102 -7.04 -5.82 18.04
CA MET A 102 -7.05 -6.26 16.65
C MET A 102 -5.90 -5.65 15.86
N SER A 103 -5.26 -6.49 15.04
CA SER A 103 -4.43 -6.07 13.92
C SER A 103 -5.19 -6.26 12.61
N ILE A 104 -5.17 -5.27 11.72
CA ILE A 104 -5.75 -5.28 10.38
C ILE A 104 -4.62 -4.97 9.41
N ILE A 105 -4.31 -5.93 8.55
CA ILE A 105 -3.06 -5.94 7.77
C ILE A 105 -3.38 -6.09 6.30
N VAL A 106 -2.82 -5.21 5.48
CA VAL A 106 -2.64 -5.39 4.04
C VAL A 106 -1.15 -5.32 3.73
N LEU A 107 -0.58 -6.40 3.18
CA LEU A 107 0.77 -6.45 2.62
C LEU A 107 0.69 -7.02 1.21
N ASP A 108 1.22 -6.29 0.23
CA ASP A 108 1.13 -6.70 -1.17
C ASP A 108 2.20 -6.05 -2.05
N LEU A 109 2.39 -6.65 -3.22
CA LEU A 109 2.94 -6.00 -4.40
C LEU A 109 1.75 -5.69 -5.31
N ASN A 110 1.06 -4.58 -5.06
CA ASN A 110 -0.14 -4.22 -5.83
C ASN A 110 0.21 -4.09 -7.31
N PRO A 111 -0.51 -4.77 -8.21
CA PRO A 111 -0.19 -4.72 -9.63
C PRO A 111 -0.47 -3.33 -10.20
N LEU A 112 0.43 -2.84 -11.06
CA LEU A 112 0.20 -1.61 -11.80
C LEU A 112 -0.95 -1.80 -12.79
N HIS A 113 -0.94 -2.93 -13.52
CA HIS A 113 -1.96 -3.30 -14.49
C HIS A 113 -2.85 -4.43 -13.99
N ASN A 114 -4.15 -4.41 -14.31
CA ASN A 114 -5.13 -5.34 -13.72
C ASN A 114 -4.84 -6.81 -14.07
N VAL A 115 -4.38 -7.58 -13.09
CA VAL A 115 -4.00 -9.01 -13.21
C VAL A 115 -5.16 -9.98 -13.44
N ILE A 116 -6.42 -9.53 -13.31
CA ILE A 116 -7.59 -10.34 -13.66
C ILE A 116 -7.79 -10.35 -15.18
N THR A 117 -7.52 -9.21 -15.85
CA THR A 117 -7.74 -9.05 -17.29
C THR A 117 -6.45 -9.09 -18.11
N ASP A 118 -5.33 -8.66 -17.55
CA ASP A 118 -4.01 -8.67 -18.19
C ASP A 118 -3.19 -9.86 -17.68
N THR A 119 -3.33 -10.98 -18.39
CA THR A 119 -2.63 -12.22 -18.07
C THR A 119 -1.12 -12.12 -18.32
N ASN A 120 -0.68 -11.30 -19.28
CA ASN A 120 0.75 -11.11 -19.57
C ASN A 120 1.46 -10.40 -18.41
N TYR A 121 0.86 -9.33 -17.89
CA TYR A 121 1.39 -8.62 -16.71
C TYR A 121 1.38 -9.53 -15.48
N LYS A 122 0.29 -10.29 -15.28
CA LYS A 122 0.19 -11.26 -14.19
C LYS A 122 1.31 -12.31 -14.24
N GLU A 123 1.51 -12.94 -15.40
CA GLU A 123 2.55 -13.96 -15.57
C GLU A 123 3.95 -13.39 -15.38
N LYS A 124 4.22 -12.20 -15.94
CA LYS A 124 5.50 -11.49 -15.81
C LYS A 124 5.92 -11.32 -14.35
N TYR A 125 5.00 -10.89 -13.49
CA TYR A 125 5.37 -10.46 -12.14
C TYR A 125 5.03 -11.45 -11.01
N TYR A 126 3.99 -12.28 -11.17
CA TYR A 126 3.46 -13.04 -10.03
C TYR A 126 3.65 -14.55 -10.12
N ARG A 127 3.95 -15.10 -11.30
CA ARG A 127 4.11 -16.56 -11.47
C ARG A 127 5.14 -17.14 -10.50
N HIS A 128 6.31 -16.50 -10.41
CA HIS A 128 7.40 -16.95 -9.54
C HIS A 128 7.20 -16.59 -8.06
N LEU A 129 6.23 -15.71 -7.75
CA LEU A 129 5.93 -15.27 -6.39
C LEU A 129 4.82 -16.08 -5.71
N MET A 130 4.11 -16.95 -6.44
CA MET A 130 3.05 -17.77 -5.86
C MET A 130 3.50 -18.61 -4.64
N PRO A 131 4.69 -19.26 -4.61
CA PRO A 131 5.15 -19.96 -3.42
C PRO A 131 5.30 -19.06 -2.19
N LEU A 132 5.73 -17.80 -2.39
CA LEU A 132 5.82 -16.80 -1.32
C LEU A 132 4.42 -16.45 -0.79
N GLY A 133 3.47 -16.18 -1.68
CA GLY A 133 2.08 -15.88 -1.32
C GLY A 133 1.42 -17.03 -0.55
N LEU A 134 1.64 -18.28 -0.98
CA LEU A 134 1.11 -19.47 -0.32
C LEU A 134 1.68 -19.68 1.08
N LYS A 135 3.01 -19.56 1.24
CA LYS A 135 3.69 -19.64 2.55
C LYS A 135 3.00 -18.75 3.58
N TYR A 136 2.74 -17.49 3.23
CA TYR A 136 2.16 -16.55 4.18
C TYR A 136 0.63 -16.61 4.27
N ALA A 137 -0.07 -17.08 3.24
CA ALA A 137 -1.51 -17.35 3.34
C ALA A 137 -1.84 -18.44 4.38
N GLU A 138 -0.95 -19.40 4.60
CA GLU A 138 -1.08 -20.41 5.66
C GLU A 138 -0.83 -19.83 7.06
N LEU A 139 0.15 -18.94 7.20
CA LEU A 139 0.55 -18.37 8.49
C LEU A 139 -0.33 -17.19 8.94
N LEU A 140 -0.84 -16.42 7.98
CA LEU A 140 -1.66 -15.22 8.13
C LEU A 140 -2.98 -15.41 7.37
N PRO A 141 -3.98 -16.06 8.00
CA PRO A 141 -5.21 -16.45 7.31
C PRO A 141 -6.02 -15.25 6.83
N TRP A 142 -6.85 -15.48 5.82
CA TRP A 142 -7.68 -14.47 5.19
C TRP A 142 -8.53 -13.68 6.19
N GLY A 143 -8.53 -12.35 6.08
CA GLY A 143 -9.20 -11.43 7.01
C GLY A 143 -10.73 -11.39 6.91
N GLY A 144 -11.35 -12.24 6.08
CA GLY A 144 -12.77 -12.25 5.80
C GLY A 144 -13.19 -11.19 4.77
N LYS A 145 -14.47 -10.83 4.75
CA LYS A 145 -15.03 -9.90 3.75
C LYS A 145 -14.30 -8.55 3.70
N LEU A 146 -14.05 -8.05 2.50
CA LEU A 146 -13.45 -6.73 2.23
C LEU A 146 -14.26 -5.95 1.20
N THR A 147 -13.95 -4.66 1.05
CA THR A 147 -14.50 -3.80 -0.02
C THR A 147 -14.21 -4.42 -1.38
N SER A 148 -15.26 -4.71 -2.15
CA SER A 148 -15.13 -5.53 -3.37
C SER A 148 -14.27 -4.86 -4.44
N GLU A 149 -14.38 -3.53 -4.54
CA GLU A 149 -13.62 -2.70 -5.48
C GLU A 149 -12.11 -2.70 -5.19
N SER A 150 -11.69 -2.96 -3.94
CA SER A 150 -10.27 -3.05 -3.57
C SER A 150 -9.54 -4.20 -4.26
N LEU A 151 -10.24 -5.28 -4.66
CA LEU A 151 -9.61 -6.39 -5.37
C LEU A 151 -9.07 -6.02 -6.74
N ARG A 152 -9.55 -4.93 -7.35
CA ARG A 152 -9.02 -4.39 -8.61
C ARG A 152 -7.55 -3.99 -8.51
N PHE A 153 -7.05 -3.80 -7.29
CA PHE A 153 -5.71 -3.33 -6.98
C PHE A 153 -4.89 -4.35 -6.19
N PHE A 154 -5.42 -5.54 -5.93
CA PHE A 154 -4.72 -6.58 -5.18
C PHE A 154 -4.15 -7.65 -6.09
N SER A 155 -2.96 -8.12 -5.75
CA SER A 155 -2.29 -9.20 -6.47
C SER A 155 -2.76 -10.59 -6.00
N PRO A 156 -2.44 -11.66 -6.75
CA PRO A 156 -2.68 -13.02 -6.31
C PRO A 156 -1.92 -13.44 -5.04
N ILE A 157 -0.90 -12.66 -4.62
CA ILE A 157 -0.09 -12.93 -3.42
C ILE A 157 -0.44 -12.00 -2.25
N VAL A 158 -1.49 -11.17 -2.34
CA VAL A 158 -1.86 -10.25 -1.27
C VAL A 158 -2.06 -10.97 0.07
N ILE A 159 -1.56 -10.38 1.14
CA ILE A 159 -1.89 -10.73 2.52
C ILE A 159 -2.92 -9.70 3.00
N TRP A 160 -4.19 -10.08 2.97
CA TRP A 160 -5.26 -9.41 3.70
C TRP A 160 -5.61 -10.28 4.90
N THR A 161 -5.29 -9.81 6.11
CA THR A 161 -5.50 -10.60 7.33
C THR A 161 -5.96 -9.72 8.49
N ARG A 162 -6.66 -10.35 9.44
CA ARG A 162 -7.09 -9.76 10.70
C ARG A 162 -6.84 -10.78 11.81
N PHE A 163 -6.20 -10.36 12.89
CA PHE A 163 -5.90 -11.24 14.01
C PHE A 163 -5.81 -10.48 15.34
N ALA A 164 -6.00 -11.19 16.45
CA ALA A 164 -5.68 -10.65 17.77
C ALA A 164 -4.15 -10.45 17.90
N PRO A 165 -3.68 -9.27 18.34
CA PRO A 165 -2.25 -9.00 18.48
C PRO A 165 -1.57 -10.00 19.41
N SER A 166 -0.43 -10.52 18.98
CA SER A 166 0.44 -11.39 19.78
C SER A 166 1.86 -11.32 19.24
N GLN A 167 2.85 -11.55 20.09
CA GLN A 167 4.26 -11.48 19.68
C GLN A 167 4.54 -12.42 18.50
N GLN A 168 4.01 -13.64 18.55
CA GLN A 168 4.15 -14.62 17.48
C GLN A 168 3.59 -14.11 16.15
N LYS A 169 2.37 -13.54 16.13
CA LYS A 169 1.78 -13.00 14.90
C LYS A 169 2.52 -11.78 14.38
N HIS A 170 3.02 -10.91 15.26
CA HIS A 170 3.82 -9.75 14.87
C HIS A 170 5.18 -10.17 14.31
N ASP A 171 5.79 -11.24 14.84
CA ASP A 171 7.04 -11.78 14.32
C ASP A 171 6.84 -12.39 12.93
N ILE A 172 5.78 -13.18 12.73
CA ILE A 172 5.40 -13.70 11.40
C ILE A 172 5.16 -12.55 10.40
N LEU A 173 4.44 -11.50 10.81
CA LEU A 173 4.18 -10.33 9.98
C LEU A 173 5.48 -9.60 9.59
N PHE A 174 6.43 -9.48 10.51
CA PHE A 174 7.71 -8.85 10.23
C PHE A 174 8.54 -9.68 9.24
N GLU A 175 8.55 -11.01 9.37
CA GLU A 175 9.17 -11.88 8.36
C GLU A 175 8.47 -11.75 7.00
N ALA A 176 7.14 -11.71 6.97
CA ALA A 176 6.37 -11.50 5.74
C ALA A 176 6.75 -10.20 5.04
N PHE A 177 6.82 -9.10 5.80
CA PHE A 177 7.23 -7.80 5.30
C PHE A 177 8.62 -7.86 4.64
N LYS A 178 9.61 -8.47 5.32
CA LYS A 178 10.97 -8.60 4.78
C LYS A 178 11.01 -9.43 3.51
N ASP A 179 10.34 -10.58 3.48
CA ASP A 179 10.33 -11.47 2.31
C ASP A 179 9.64 -10.80 1.10
N TYR A 180 8.51 -10.12 1.33
CA TYR A 180 7.81 -9.38 0.27
C TYR A 180 8.62 -8.19 -0.23
N PHE A 181 9.23 -7.43 0.68
CA PHE A 181 10.05 -6.29 0.27
C PHE A 181 11.29 -6.75 -0.49
N LYS A 182 11.93 -7.85 -0.05
CA LYS A 182 13.02 -8.47 -0.80
C LYS A 182 12.56 -8.91 -2.19
N ALA A 183 11.42 -9.59 -2.32
CA ALA A 183 10.89 -9.99 -3.62
C ALA A 183 10.65 -8.79 -4.55
N TRP A 184 10.12 -7.68 -4.02
CA TRP A 184 9.96 -6.45 -4.78
C TRP A 184 11.30 -5.87 -5.25
N LEU A 185 12.34 -5.93 -4.41
CA LEU A 185 13.68 -5.48 -4.79
C LEU A 185 14.31 -6.34 -5.87
N ASP A 186 14.14 -7.65 -5.78
CA ASP A 186 14.63 -8.59 -6.80
C ASP A 186 13.93 -8.28 -8.15
N LEU A 187 12.61 -7.99 -8.15
CA LEU A 187 11.90 -7.51 -9.36
C LEU A 187 12.43 -6.18 -9.89
N MET A 188 12.72 -5.22 -9.00
CA MET A 188 13.24 -3.91 -9.38
C MET A 188 14.63 -4.01 -10.01
N GLU A 189 15.47 -4.94 -9.54
CA GLU A 189 16.79 -5.21 -10.13
C GLU A 189 16.66 -5.70 -11.57
N GLU A 190 15.72 -6.61 -11.83
CA GLU A 190 15.44 -7.20 -13.14
C GLU A 190 14.65 -6.28 -14.09
N ALA A 191 13.97 -5.25 -13.58
CA ALA A 191 13.14 -4.35 -14.38
C ALA A 191 13.94 -3.63 -15.46
N VAL A 192 13.45 -3.67 -16.70
CA VAL A 192 13.97 -2.89 -17.82
C VAL A 192 13.12 -1.65 -17.97
N GLU A 193 13.76 -0.49 -18.11
CA GLU A 193 13.07 0.78 -18.36
C GLU A 193 12.44 0.75 -19.76
N GLU A 194 11.16 1.07 -19.83
CA GLU A 194 10.40 1.24 -21.04
C GLU A 194 10.86 2.51 -21.77
N THR A 195 10.92 2.42 -23.10
CA THR A 195 11.32 3.52 -23.99
C THR A 195 10.20 3.92 -24.95
N ASP A 196 9.16 3.10 -25.08
CA ASP A 196 7.96 3.44 -25.86
C ASP A 196 7.06 4.41 -25.07
N ASP A 197 6.96 5.65 -25.55
CA ASP A 197 6.11 6.69 -24.98
C ASP A 197 4.66 6.23 -24.76
N ALA A 198 4.11 5.40 -25.65
CA ALA A 198 2.74 4.90 -25.50
C ALA A 198 2.59 3.99 -24.27
N ARG A 199 3.61 3.17 -23.99
CA ARG A 199 3.64 2.28 -22.82
C ARG A 199 3.90 3.05 -21.54
N ILE A 200 4.78 4.04 -21.58
CA ILE A 200 5.02 4.95 -20.45
C ILE A 200 3.73 5.69 -20.08
N MET A 201 2.98 6.20 -21.06
CA MET A 201 1.68 6.83 -20.81
C MET A 201 0.66 5.86 -20.19
N LEU A 202 0.64 4.59 -20.60
CA LEU A 202 -0.23 3.58 -19.96
C LEU A 202 0.17 3.31 -18.50
N ASN A 203 1.47 3.24 -18.21
CA ASN A 203 1.98 3.08 -16.84
C ASN A 203 1.62 4.29 -15.97
N MET A 204 1.75 5.50 -16.52
CA MET A 204 1.37 6.75 -15.85
C MET A 204 -0.12 6.79 -15.51
N GLU A 205 -0.98 6.49 -16.48
CA GLU A 205 -2.43 6.43 -16.29
C GLU A 205 -2.83 5.38 -15.25
N ALA A 206 -2.21 4.20 -15.28
CA ALA A 206 -2.45 3.13 -14.32
C ALA A 206 -2.04 3.52 -12.89
N GLN A 207 -0.88 4.15 -12.74
CA GLN A 207 -0.40 4.64 -11.44
C GLN A 207 -1.30 5.77 -10.94
N HIS A 208 -1.66 6.73 -11.79
CA HIS A 208 -2.57 7.82 -11.46
C HIS A 208 -3.93 7.29 -10.99
N ARG A 209 -4.54 6.35 -11.73
CA ARG A 209 -5.80 5.68 -11.33
C ARG A 209 -5.72 5.03 -9.95
N TYR A 210 -4.61 4.36 -9.64
CA TYR A 210 -4.38 3.77 -8.32
C TYR A 210 -4.31 4.84 -7.22
N LEU A 211 -3.56 5.93 -7.44
CA LEU A 211 -3.43 7.02 -6.48
C LEU A 211 -4.77 7.72 -6.27
N THR A 212 -5.53 8.00 -7.34
CA THR A 212 -6.87 8.60 -7.26
C THR A 212 -7.83 7.73 -6.45
N TRP A 213 -7.81 6.40 -6.65
CA TRP A 213 -8.62 5.49 -5.86
C TRP A 213 -8.28 5.55 -4.37
N ARG A 214 -6.99 5.43 -4.04
CA ARG A 214 -6.53 5.40 -2.65
C ARG A 214 -6.77 6.75 -1.96
N ALA A 215 -6.46 7.87 -2.62
CA ALA A 215 -6.66 9.21 -2.07
C ALA A 215 -8.14 9.56 -1.79
N GLU A 216 -9.08 8.84 -2.40
CA GLU A 216 -10.52 9.03 -2.18
C GLU A 216 -11.11 8.00 -1.20
N LYS A 217 -10.71 6.71 -1.30
CA LYS A 217 -11.40 5.59 -0.63
C LYS A 217 -10.57 4.83 0.41
N ASP A 218 -9.32 5.22 0.68
CA ASP A 218 -8.46 4.52 1.63
C ASP A 218 -9.09 4.48 3.05
N PRO A 219 -9.03 3.31 3.73
CA PRO A 219 -9.68 3.16 5.01
C PRO A 219 -9.11 4.02 6.14
N GLY A 220 -7.87 4.48 6.02
CA GLY A 220 -7.16 5.28 7.01
C GLY A 220 -7.64 6.74 7.13
N HIS A 221 -8.43 7.24 6.17
CA HIS A 221 -8.83 8.65 6.12
C HIS A 221 -9.50 9.13 7.41
N ARG A 222 -10.47 8.35 7.92
CA ARG A 222 -11.21 8.72 9.13
C ARG A 222 -10.30 8.84 10.35
N MET A 223 -9.32 7.95 10.46
CA MET A 223 -8.34 8.00 11.54
C MET A 223 -7.46 9.23 11.43
N LEU A 224 -6.95 9.57 10.23
CA LEU A 224 -6.18 10.78 10.01
C LEU A 224 -6.99 12.04 10.34
N LYS A 225 -8.25 12.12 9.90
CA LYS A 225 -9.16 13.24 10.23
C LYS A 225 -9.32 13.43 11.74
N ASN A 226 -9.43 12.33 12.50
CA ASN A 226 -9.52 12.39 13.95
C ASN A 226 -8.21 12.85 14.60
N LEU A 227 -7.05 12.47 14.04
CA LEU A 227 -5.75 12.78 14.62
C LEU A 227 -5.30 14.21 14.28
N ILE A 228 -5.49 14.68 13.05
CA ILE A 228 -4.88 15.93 12.55
C ILE A 228 -5.89 16.87 11.85
N GLY A 229 -7.20 16.60 11.99
CA GLY A 229 -8.26 17.42 11.43
C GLY A 229 -8.47 17.21 9.93
N GLU A 230 -9.58 17.74 9.39
CA GLU A 230 -9.99 17.57 8.00
C GLU A 230 -8.94 18.11 7.01
N ALA A 231 -8.49 19.35 7.21
CA ALA A 231 -7.53 20.01 6.33
C ALA A 231 -6.16 19.30 6.37
N GLY A 232 -5.65 18.96 7.56
CA GLY A 232 -4.39 18.24 7.72
C GLY A 232 -4.44 16.85 7.11
N ALA A 233 -5.53 16.11 7.31
CA ALA A 233 -5.71 14.80 6.69
C ALA A 233 -5.73 14.88 5.16
N LYS A 234 -6.44 15.86 4.59
CA LYS A 234 -6.49 16.06 3.13
C LYS A 234 -5.11 16.37 2.55
N GLU A 235 -4.34 17.22 3.22
CA GLU A 235 -2.97 17.58 2.83
C GLU A 235 -2.06 16.35 2.87
N VAL A 236 -2.04 15.62 3.98
CA VAL A 236 -1.22 14.39 4.11
C VAL A 236 -1.61 13.35 3.06
N LEU A 237 -2.90 13.17 2.78
CA LEU A 237 -3.35 12.19 1.78
C LEU A 237 -2.86 12.53 0.37
N LYS A 238 -3.08 13.76 -0.08
CA LYS A 238 -2.78 14.18 -1.46
C LYS A 238 -1.31 14.48 -1.67
N SER A 239 -0.71 15.27 -0.78
CA SER A 239 0.64 15.78 -0.96
C SER A 239 1.74 14.80 -0.52
N PHE A 240 1.40 13.78 0.28
CA PHE A 240 2.38 12.82 0.81
C PHE A 240 2.03 11.35 0.55
N LEU A 241 0.91 10.84 1.11
CA LEU A 241 0.60 9.41 1.06
C LEU A 241 0.36 8.91 -0.37
N PHE A 242 -0.31 9.73 -1.17
CA PHE A 242 -0.66 9.46 -2.57
C PHE A 242 -0.17 10.57 -3.50
N ASN A 243 1.02 11.12 -3.19
CA ASN A 243 1.71 12.07 -4.06
C ASN A 243 1.79 11.54 -5.50
N GLY A 244 1.47 12.40 -6.47
CA GLY A 244 1.27 12.06 -7.87
C GLY A 244 -0.20 12.13 -8.30
N VAL A 245 -1.16 12.19 -7.36
CA VAL A 245 -2.61 12.26 -7.69
C VAL A 245 -3.01 13.56 -8.38
N ASP A 246 -2.29 14.66 -8.16
CA ASP A 246 -2.57 15.95 -8.80
C ASP A 246 -1.55 16.25 -9.93
N GLU A 247 -0.47 15.46 -10.05
CA GLU A 247 0.64 15.69 -10.99
C GLU A 247 0.70 14.70 -12.16
N LEU A 248 0.33 13.42 -11.96
CA LEU A 248 0.48 12.38 -12.99
C LEU A 248 -0.67 12.37 -14.02
N GLY A 249 -1.78 13.05 -13.74
CA GLY A 249 -2.93 13.07 -14.64
C GLY A 249 -3.97 14.12 -14.26
N SER A 250 -4.91 14.37 -15.18
CA SER A 250 -5.97 15.37 -14.99
C SER A 250 -7.34 14.75 -14.67
N LYS A 251 -7.53 13.46 -14.96
CA LYS A 251 -8.77 12.70 -14.70
C LYS A 251 -9.12 12.72 -13.21
N LYS A 252 -10.40 12.91 -12.93
CA LYS A 252 -10.96 12.91 -11.57
C LYS A 252 -11.42 11.51 -11.18
N PHE A 253 -11.80 11.35 -9.92
CA PHE A 253 -12.25 10.07 -9.38
C PHE A 253 -13.41 9.46 -10.20
N LEU A 254 -14.41 10.26 -10.56
CA LEU A 254 -15.57 9.79 -11.34
C LEU A 254 -15.22 9.45 -12.81
N ASP A 255 -14.12 9.97 -13.36
CA ASP A 255 -13.66 9.58 -14.70
C ASP A 255 -13.14 8.12 -14.71
N TYR A 256 -12.58 7.67 -13.58
CA TYR A 256 -12.09 6.29 -13.42
C TYR A 256 -13.12 5.33 -12.82
N PHE A 257 -14.00 5.85 -11.97
CA PHE A 257 -14.94 5.07 -11.16
C PHE A 257 -16.36 5.68 -11.26
N PRO A 258 -16.95 5.73 -12.46
CA PRO A 258 -18.26 6.35 -12.69
C PRO A 258 -19.38 5.69 -11.89
N GLU A 259 -19.22 4.43 -11.45
CA GLU A 259 -20.18 3.73 -10.60
C GLU A 259 -20.38 4.37 -9.21
N TYR A 260 -19.58 5.37 -8.84
CA TYR A 260 -19.72 6.15 -7.60
C TYR A 260 -20.50 7.46 -7.78
N GLU A 261 -21.00 7.78 -8.96
CA GLU A 261 -21.75 9.02 -9.20
C GLU A 261 -23.18 8.94 -8.60
N LEU A 262 -23.66 10.03 -7.97
CA LEU A 262 -24.96 10.09 -7.25
C LEU A 262 -26.14 10.68 -8.06
N GLY A 263 -25.94 11.05 -9.32
CA GLY A 263 -26.89 11.70 -10.23
C GLY A 263 -26.76 13.22 -10.31
N ASP A 264 -26.01 13.85 -9.40
CA ASP A 264 -25.78 15.29 -9.31
C ASP A 264 -24.32 15.70 -9.60
N GLY A 265 -23.51 14.76 -10.09
CA GLY A 265 -22.08 14.93 -10.34
C GLY A 265 -21.19 14.79 -9.10
N THR A 266 -21.76 14.47 -7.93
CA THR A 266 -21.00 14.25 -6.70
C THR A 266 -20.61 12.78 -6.50
N VAL A 267 -19.55 12.57 -5.71
CA VAL A 267 -19.03 11.24 -5.39
C VAL A 267 -19.80 10.65 -4.21
N ASN A 268 -20.28 9.42 -4.36
CA ASN A 268 -20.88 8.64 -3.29
C ASN A 268 -19.88 8.44 -2.14
N GLU A 269 -20.20 8.95 -0.96
CA GLU A 269 -19.34 8.89 0.23
C GLU A 269 -19.12 7.45 0.74
N LYS A 270 -19.98 6.49 0.36
CA LYS A 270 -19.77 5.09 0.71
C LYS A 270 -18.40 4.64 0.21
N ARG A 271 -17.70 3.85 1.03
CA ARG A 271 -16.43 3.23 0.62
C ARG A 271 -16.62 2.26 -0.55
N SER A 272 -17.75 1.56 -0.55
CA SER A 272 -18.06 0.51 -1.51
C SER A 272 -19.49 0.70 -2.00
N VAL A 273 -19.67 0.73 -3.31
CA VAL A 273 -20.98 0.72 -3.96
C VAL A 273 -21.49 -0.71 -4.14
N LEU A 274 -20.58 -1.67 -4.30
CA LEU A 274 -20.90 -3.11 -4.38
C LEU A 274 -21.08 -3.76 -3.02
N GLY A 275 -20.57 -3.15 -1.96
CA GLY A 275 -20.52 -3.72 -0.62
C GLY A 275 -19.32 -4.63 -0.38
N LYS A 276 -19.25 -5.21 0.82
CA LYS A 276 -18.17 -6.12 1.20
C LYS A 276 -18.47 -7.56 0.77
N SER A 277 -17.54 -8.18 0.07
CA SER A 277 -17.63 -9.57 -0.40
C SER A 277 -16.34 -10.34 -0.10
N PHE A 278 -16.20 -11.56 -0.65
CA PHE A 278 -15.03 -12.42 -0.56
C PHE A 278 -14.69 -12.85 0.88
N ASP A 279 -15.60 -13.63 1.48
CA ASP A 279 -15.38 -14.20 2.82
C ASP A 279 -14.21 -15.19 2.85
N LYS A 280 -13.84 -15.76 1.69
CA LYS A 280 -12.66 -16.57 1.46
C LYS A 280 -11.72 -15.86 0.48
N ARG A 281 -10.44 -16.26 0.50
CA ARG A 281 -9.42 -15.78 -0.45
C ARG A 281 -9.91 -16.02 -1.88
N PRO A 282 -9.97 -14.98 -2.74
CA PRO A 282 -10.54 -15.09 -4.09
C PRO A 282 -9.54 -15.57 -5.15
N TRP A 283 -8.35 -16.01 -4.75
CA TRP A 283 -7.35 -16.64 -5.62
C TRP A 283 -7.09 -18.08 -5.19
N ASP A 284 -6.94 -18.97 -6.15
CA ASP A 284 -6.52 -20.34 -5.91
C ASP A 284 -5.00 -20.45 -5.68
N SER A 285 -4.52 -21.69 -5.52
CA SER A 285 -3.09 -21.95 -5.27
C SER A 285 -2.17 -21.63 -6.44
N THR A 286 -2.72 -21.49 -7.64
CA THR A 286 -1.99 -21.08 -8.84
C THR A 286 -2.10 -19.57 -9.11
N GLY A 287 -2.82 -18.85 -8.24
CA GLY A 287 -3.06 -17.42 -8.38
C GLY A 287 -4.16 -17.08 -9.38
N GLN A 288 -4.95 -18.06 -9.84
CA GLN A 288 -6.12 -17.79 -10.67
C GLN A 288 -7.24 -17.20 -9.81
N PHE A 289 -7.92 -16.19 -10.36
CA PHE A 289 -9.05 -15.57 -9.71
C PHE A 289 -10.26 -16.52 -9.82
N ILE A 290 -10.78 -16.96 -8.67
CA ILE A 290 -11.82 -18.00 -8.60
C ILE A 290 -13.11 -17.53 -7.97
N ALA A 291 -13.25 -16.22 -7.70
CA ALA A 291 -14.47 -15.73 -7.11
C ALA A 291 -15.62 -15.86 -8.13
N SER A 292 -16.48 -16.84 -7.88
CA SER A 292 -17.75 -17.01 -8.56
C SER A 292 -18.59 -15.75 -8.37
N SER A 293 -19.22 -15.32 -9.47
CA SER A 293 -20.30 -14.33 -9.55
C SER A 293 -21.52 -14.78 -8.74
N HIS A 294 -21.37 -14.83 -7.42
CA HIS A 294 -22.49 -14.93 -6.50
C HIS A 294 -23.13 -13.54 -6.40
N HIS A 295 -23.94 -13.24 -7.42
CA HIS A 295 -25.07 -12.33 -7.31
C HIS A 295 -26.02 -12.80 -6.20
#